data_AF-A0A0S9PT93-F1
#
_entry.id   AF-A0A0S9PT93-F1
#
_cell.length_a   1.000
_cell.length_b   1.000
_cell.length_c   1.000
_cell.angle_alpha   90.00
_cell.angle_beta   90.00
_cell.angle_gamma   90.00
#
_symmetry.space_group_name_H-M   'P 1'
#
loop_
_entity.id
_entity.type
_entity.pdbx_description
1 polymer ?
#
loop_
_entity_poly.entity_id
_entity_poly.type
_entity_poly.pdbx_seq_one_letter_code
_entity_poly.pdbx_strand_id
1 'polypeptide(L)'
;MNPRLNADPAPHACAEAASAEDTLDESLRRAFWQSLNRAPLPAMQALETAARTLGALYRQVARAHEQPGGCGCGWEPDPDCDLIVLEANLAAALLHPPQPDLLRMPAAGSA
;
A
#
# COMPACT_ATOMS: atom_id res chain seq x y z
N MET A 1 -49.27 -11.46 5.44
CA MET A 1 -48.72 -10.62 4.36
C MET A 1 -47.82 -9.58 5.00
N ASN A 2 -46.49 -9.74 4.89
CA ASN A 2 -45.42 -8.73 4.95
C ASN A 2 -44.08 -9.39 5.31
N PRO A 3 -43.03 -9.25 4.48
CA PRO A 3 -41.66 -9.23 4.97
C PRO A 3 -41.15 -7.78 5.05
N ARG A 4 -40.43 -7.49 6.13
CA ARG A 4 -39.77 -6.21 6.39
C ARG A 4 -38.64 -6.01 5.39
N LEU A 5 -38.70 -4.92 4.62
CA LEU A 5 -37.53 -4.28 4.02
C LEU A 5 -36.70 -3.67 5.15
N ASN A 6 -35.61 -4.33 5.54
CA ASN A 6 -34.48 -3.65 6.16
C ASN A 6 -33.35 -3.73 5.13
N ALA A 7 -33.13 -2.64 4.42
CA ALA A 7 -31.89 -2.38 3.71
C ALA A 7 -31.21 -1.21 4.44
N ASP A 8 -30.04 -1.49 5.01
CA ASP A 8 -28.94 -0.54 5.19
C ASP A 8 -27.62 -1.34 5.05
N PRO A 9 -26.51 -0.72 4.63
CA PRO A 9 -25.76 -1.14 3.46
C PRO A 9 -24.43 -1.77 3.88
N ALA A 10 -23.78 -2.51 2.99
CA ALA A 10 -22.46 -3.08 3.25
C ALA A 10 -21.37 -1.98 3.35
N PRO A 11 -20.69 -1.80 4.51
CA PRO A 11 -19.50 -0.96 4.65
C PRO A 11 -18.20 -1.79 4.63
N HIS A 12 -18.27 -3.08 4.31
CA HIS A 12 -17.18 -4.03 4.61
C HIS A 12 -16.04 -4.05 3.57
N ALA A 13 -16.31 -3.80 2.28
CA ALA A 13 -15.30 -3.93 1.23
C ALA A 13 -14.17 -2.89 1.31
N CYS A 14 -14.47 -1.65 1.68
CA CYS A 14 -13.44 -0.61 1.86
C CYS A 14 -12.59 -0.85 3.11
N ALA A 15 -13.18 -1.40 4.18
CA ALA A 15 -12.45 -1.70 5.42
C ALA A 15 -11.50 -2.90 5.24
N GLU A 16 -11.89 -3.92 4.46
CA GLU A 16 -11.04 -5.07 4.16
C GLU A 16 -9.87 -4.68 3.24
N ALA A 17 -10.11 -3.87 2.19
CA ALA A 17 -9.05 -3.37 1.31
C ALA A 17 -8.02 -2.51 2.07
N ALA A 18 -8.48 -1.57 2.92
CA ALA A 18 -7.61 -0.77 3.77
C ALA A 18 -6.76 -1.64 4.71
N SER A 19 -7.35 -2.69 5.30
CA SER A 19 -6.62 -3.60 6.19
C SER A 19 -5.54 -4.44 5.48
N ALA A 20 -5.75 -4.77 4.21
CA ALA A 20 -4.78 -5.50 3.39
C ALA A 20 -3.64 -4.60 2.92
N GLU A 21 -3.95 -3.35 2.53
CA GLU A 21 -2.96 -2.32 2.20
C GLU A 21 -2.05 -2.00 3.39
N ASP A 22 -2.63 -1.79 4.58
CA ASP A 22 -1.91 -1.56 5.83
C ASP A 22 -0.96 -2.72 6.18
N THR A 23 -1.38 -3.96 5.88
CA THR A 23 -0.58 -5.16 6.13
C THR A 23 0.65 -5.22 5.23
N LEU A 24 0.50 -4.88 3.95
CA LEU A 24 1.61 -4.84 2.99
C LEU A 24 2.61 -3.73 3.34
N ASP A 25 2.10 -2.53 3.63
CA ASP A 25 2.93 -1.38 4.01
C ASP A 25 3.78 -1.68 5.27
N GLU A 26 3.17 -2.18 6.34
CA GLU A 26 3.90 -2.57 7.56
C GLU A 26 4.95 -3.67 7.27
N SER A 27 4.61 -4.66 6.44
CA SER A 27 5.53 -5.74 6.09
C SER A 27 6.76 -5.22 5.34
N LEU A 28 6.57 -4.29 4.39
CA LEU A 28 7.65 -3.67 3.63
C LEU A 28 8.53 -2.78 4.52
N ARG A 29 7.92 -1.93 5.36
CA ARG A 29 8.66 -1.08 6.32
C ARG A 29 9.48 -1.91 7.28
N ARG A 30 8.90 -2.98 7.83
CA ARG A 30 9.60 -3.91 8.72
C ARG A 30 10.77 -4.59 8.02
N ALA A 31 10.58 -5.13 6.82
CA ALA A 31 11.64 -5.80 6.08
C ALA A 31 12.81 -4.86 5.75
N PHE A 32 12.51 -3.61 5.39
CA PHE A 32 13.51 -2.57 5.13
C PHE A 32 14.38 -2.28 6.36
N TRP A 33 13.75 -1.97 7.50
CA TRP A 33 14.49 -1.66 8.74
C TRP A 33 15.24 -2.87 9.31
N GLN A 34 14.67 -4.06 9.23
CA GLN A 34 15.37 -5.29 9.65
C GLN A 34 16.63 -5.53 8.82
N SER A 35 16.60 -5.22 7.52
CA SER A 35 17.76 -5.36 6.64
C SER A 35 18.86 -4.34 7.00
N LEU A 36 18.49 -3.08 7.23
CA LEU A 36 19.44 -2.02 7.63
C LEU A 36 20.03 -2.22 9.02
N ASN A 37 19.28 -2.78 9.96
CA ASN A 37 19.79 -3.13 11.28
C ASN A 37 20.87 -4.22 11.23
N ARG A 38 20.81 -5.11 10.22
CA ARG A 38 21.81 -6.17 10.02
C ARG A 38 23.02 -5.68 9.22
N ALA A 39 22.77 -4.85 8.20
CA ALA A 39 23.81 -4.29 7.33
C ALA A 39 23.47 -2.83 6.99
N PRO A 40 24.03 -1.86 7.75
CA PRO A 40 23.75 -0.45 7.54
C PRO A 40 24.20 0.03 6.16
N LEU A 41 23.39 0.88 5.54
CA LEU A 41 23.70 1.57 4.30
C LEU A 41 23.53 3.09 4.49
N PRO A 42 24.25 3.93 3.71
CA PRO A 42 23.90 5.33 3.56
C PRO A 42 22.42 5.49 3.16
N ALA A 43 21.76 6.51 3.70
CA ALA A 43 20.30 6.66 3.56
C ALA A 43 19.84 6.65 2.10
N MET A 44 20.49 7.44 1.23
CA MET A 44 20.15 7.47 -0.20
C MET A 44 20.44 6.13 -0.89
N GLN A 45 21.52 5.44 -0.53
CA GLN A 45 21.84 4.13 -1.11
C GLN A 45 20.79 3.06 -0.73
N ALA A 46 20.27 3.11 0.50
CA ALA A 46 19.17 2.26 0.93
C ALA A 46 17.89 2.54 0.14
N LEU A 47 17.52 3.82 -0.02
CA LEU A 47 16.34 4.23 -0.78
C LEU A 47 16.44 3.89 -2.27
N GLU A 48 17.58 4.10 -2.90
CA GLU A 48 17.83 3.68 -4.29
C GLU A 48 17.71 2.17 -4.46
N THR A 49 18.16 1.40 -3.46
CA THR A 49 18.06 -0.06 -3.48
C THR A 49 16.60 -0.51 -3.32
N ALA A 50 15.82 0.16 -2.46
CA ALA A 50 14.38 -0.06 -2.37
C ALA A 50 13.66 0.28 -3.68
N ALA A 51 13.98 1.40 -4.33
CA ALA A 51 13.42 1.78 -5.63
C ALA A 51 13.72 0.74 -6.72
N ARG A 52 14.95 0.25 -6.81
CA ARG A 52 15.31 -0.85 -7.74
C ARG A 52 14.52 -2.13 -7.46
N THR A 53 14.27 -2.42 -6.19
CA THR A 53 13.49 -3.59 -5.75
C THR A 53 12.03 -3.44 -6.13
N LEU A 54 11.42 -2.26 -5.92
CA LEU A 54 10.06 -1.95 -6.37
C LEU A 54 9.92 -2.09 -7.89
N GLY A 55 10.89 -1.60 -8.67
CA GLY A 55 10.89 -1.80 -10.12
C GLY A 55 10.98 -3.27 -10.54
N ALA A 56 11.65 -4.13 -9.75
CA ALA A 56 11.67 -5.57 -9.99
C ALA A 56 10.32 -6.23 -9.65
N LEU A 57 9.68 -5.82 -8.55
CA LEU A 57 8.34 -6.27 -8.17
C LEU A 57 7.30 -5.86 -9.21
N TYR A 58 7.34 -4.61 -9.68
CA TYR A 58 6.47 -4.13 -10.76
C TYR A 58 6.52 -5.07 -11.97
N ARG A 59 7.72 -5.43 -12.45
CA ARG A 59 7.86 -6.35 -13.59
C ARG A 59 7.31 -7.75 -13.30
N GLN A 60 7.39 -8.23 -12.06
CA GLN A 60 6.82 -9.52 -11.67
C GLN A 60 5.28 -9.46 -11.71
N VAL A 61 4.71 -8.39 -11.18
CA VAL A 61 3.25 -8.16 -11.17
C VAL A 61 2.75 -7.98 -12.59
N ALA A 62 3.39 -7.14 -13.40
CA ALA A 62 3.04 -6.93 -14.81
C ALA A 62 3.03 -8.24 -15.60
N ARG A 63 4.09 -9.03 -15.48
CA ARG A 63 4.17 -10.36 -16.13
C ARG A 63 3.03 -11.28 -15.76
N ALA A 64 2.58 -11.27 -14.50
CA ALA A 64 1.46 -12.08 -14.04
C ALA A 64 0.11 -11.69 -14.66
N HIS A 65 -0.02 -10.43 -15.13
CA HIS A 65 -1.22 -9.94 -15.82
C HIS A 65 -1.17 -10.23 -17.32
N GLU A 66 0.02 -10.27 -17.92
CA GLU A 66 0.23 -10.55 -19.35
C GLU A 66 0.16 -12.04 -19.72
N GLN A 67 0.20 -12.97 -18.76
CA GLN A 67 0.13 -14.41 -19.06
C GLN A 67 -1.28 -14.85 -19.51
N PRO A 68 -1.39 -15.92 -20.33
CA PRO A 68 -2.68 -16.56 -20.59
C PRO A 68 -3.36 -16.98 -19.28
N GLY A 69 -4.56 -16.46 -19.01
CA GLY A 69 -5.25 -16.67 -17.72
C GLY A 69 -4.70 -15.80 -16.58
N GLY A 70 -4.01 -14.70 -16.91
CA GLY A 70 -3.51 -13.70 -15.97
C GLY A 70 -4.62 -13.07 -15.12
N CYS A 71 -4.20 -12.31 -14.12
CA CYS A 71 -5.13 -11.70 -13.17
C CYS A 71 -6.13 -10.78 -13.88
N GLY A 72 -7.43 -11.04 -13.69
CA GLY A 72 -8.53 -10.26 -14.29
C GLY A 72 -8.97 -9.04 -13.47
N CYS A 73 -8.07 -8.45 -12.67
CA CYS A 73 -8.41 -7.32 -11.78
C CYS A 73 -8.70 -6.02 -12.54
N GLY A 74 -8.44 -5.97 -13.85
CA GLY A 74 -8.72 -4.82 -14.71
C GLY A 74 -7.57 -3.82 -14.83
N TRP A 75 -6.45 -4.03 -14.16
CA TRP A 75 -5.21 -3.29 -14.41
C TRP A 75 -4.45 -3.91 -15.58
N GLU A 76 -4.12 -3.09 -16.58
CA GLU A 76 -3.26 -3.43 -17.71
C GLU A 76 -1.93 -2.69 -17.53
N PRO A 77 -0.78 -3.39 -17.49
CA PRO A 77 0.50 -2.75 -17.26
C PRO A 77 0.86 -1.73 -18.35
N ASP A 78 1.10 -0.49 -17.94
CA ASP A 78 1.60 0.59 -18.81
C ASP A 78 2.74 1.28 -18.06
N PRO A 79 4.01 0.91 -18.33
CA PRO A 79 5.15 1.42 -17.57
C PRO A 79 5.27 2.95 -17.54
N ASP A 80 4.85 3.63 -18.61
CA ASP A 80 4.98 5.08 -18.70
C ASP A 80 3.91 5.75 -17.82
N CYS A 81 2.66 5.31 -17.90
CA CYS A 81 1.57 5.83 -17.06
C CYS A 81 1.71 5.40 -15.60
N ASP A 82 2.06 4.14 -15.35
CA ASP A 82 2.21 3.58 -14.00
C ASP A 82 3.35 4.28 -13.24
N LEU A 83 4.47 4.61 -13.92
CA LEU A 83 5.57 5.32 -13.28
C LEU A 83 5.16 6.72 -12.80
N ILE A 84 4.36 7.44 -13.60
CA ILE A 84 3.81 8.75 -13.20
C ILE A 84 2.97 8.61 -11.93
N VAL A 85 2.12 7.57 -11.84
CA VAL A 85 1.31 7.30 -10.65
C VAL A 85 2.18 6.99 -9.44
N LEU A 86 3.22 6.16 -9.60
CA LEU A 86 4.14 5.82 -8.52
C LEU A 86 4.94 7.04 -8.02
N GLU A 87 5.43 7.88 -8.94
CA GLU A 87 6.11 9.13 -8.62
C GLU A 87 5.19 10.10 -7.87
N ALA A 88 3.93 10.22 -8.31
CA ALA A 88 2.94 11.05 -7.63
C ALA A 88 2.64 10.56 -6.21
N ASN A 89 2.53 9.25 -6.00
CA ASN A 89 2.36 8.67 -4.66
C ASN A 89 3.56 8.92 -3.75
N LEU A 90 4.78 8.77 -4.27
CA LEU A 90 6.01 9.08 -3.52
C LEU A 90 6.06 10.56 -3.13
N ALA A 91 5.77 11.47 -4.08
CA ALA A 91 5.70 12.89 -3.82
C ALA A 91 4.65 13.22 -2.75
N ALA A 92 3.46 12.63 -2.85
CA ALA A 92 2.39 12.82 -1.88
C ALA A 92 2.80 12.36 -0.47
N ALA A 93 3.44 11.19 -0.35
CA ALA A 93 3.91 10.66 0.94
C ALA A 93 4.99 11.54 1.59
N LEU A 94 5.85 12.20 0.79
CA LEU A 94 6.85 13.14 1.29
C LEU A 94 6.24 14.48 1.73
N LEU A 95 5.18 14.93 1.06
CA LEU A 95 4.53 16.21 1.34
C LEU A 95 3.47 16.12 2.45
N HIS A 96 2.83 14.97 2.60
CA HIS A 96 1.76 14.73 3.56
C HIS A 96 2.11 13.50 4.40
N PRO A 97 2.93 13.65 5.46
CA PRO A 97 3.20 12.55 6.36
C PRO A 97 1.89 12.03 6.95
N PRO A 98 1.73 10.70 7.11
CA PRO A 98 0.49 10.10 7.58
C PRO A 98 0.11 10.73 8.92
N GLN A 99 -1.09 11.32 8.97
CA GLN A 99 -1.61 11.86 10.22
C GLN A 99 -1.84 10.68 11.17
N PRO A 100 -1.39 10.78 12.44
CA PRO A 100 -1.73 9.77 13.42
C PRO A 100 -3.24 9.64 13.49
N ASP A 101 -3.74 8.41 13.36
CA ASP A 101 -5.15 8.11 13.48
C ASP A 101 -5.62 8.53 14.88
N LEU A 102 -6.34 9.65 14.94
CA LEU A 102 -6.83 10.24 16.17
C LEU A 102 -7.77 9.29 16.92
N LEU A 103 -8.40 8.31 16.24
CA LEU A 103 -9.24 7.29 16.84
C LEU A 103 -8.43 6.21 17.58
N ARG A 104 -7.14 6.11 17.31
CA ARG A 104 -6.21 5.13 17.93
C ARG A 104 -5.25 5.78 18.92
N MET A 105 -5.31 7.10 19.09
CA MET A 105 -4.55 7.79 20.12
C MET A 105 -5.19 7.54 21.50
N PRO A 106 -4.41 7.13 22.52
CA PRO A 106 -4.94 6.99 23.87
C PRO A 106 -5.43 8.36 24.36
N ALA A 107 -6.66 8.41 24.87
CA ALA A 107 -7.24 9.64 25.40
C ALA A 107 -6.34 10.21 26.53
N ALA A 108 -5.81 11.40 26.32
CA ALA A 108 -4.94 12.08 27.26
C ALA A 108 -5.76 12.70 28.40
N GLY A 109 -6.21 11.85 29.34
CA GLY A 109 -6.74 12.24 30.64
C GLY A 109 -8.19 12.76 30.66
N SER A 110 -9.00 12.18 31.53
CA SER A 110 -10.23 12.80 32.02
C SER A 110 -9.92 13.56 33.31
N ALA A 111 -10.30 14.84 33.37
CA ALA A 111 -10.25 15.67 34.58
C ALA A 111 -11.37 15.32 35.56
#